data_AF-J9EPM2-F1
#
_entry.id   AF-J9EPM2-F1
#
_cell.length_a   1.000
_cell.length_b   1.000
_cell.length_c   1.000
_cell.angle_alpha   90.00
_cell.angle_beta   90.00
_cell.angle_gamma   90.00
#
_symmetry.space_group_name_H-M   'P 1'
#
loop_
_entity.id
_entity.type
_entity.pdbx_description
1 polymer ?
#
loop_
_entity_poly.entity_id
_entity_poly.type
_entity_poly.pdbx_seq_one_letter_code
_entity_poly.pdbx_strand_id
1 'polypeptide(L)'
;MEIPSSIQSGTVLLNSRLIISRKRQEGNPVLKYIRNVPFEWADIKADFEAGKEMGILYLSLKWHKLHPNYIETRINNDGAGYVIKILLVLVNVEPRHILRELNLFCYRTGWTLMLCYSAEEAAEYLENLHISRNRNEQSAINAMQERKKNGFACQMKTANFIR
;
A
#
# COMPACT_ATOMS: atom_id res chain seq x y z
N MET A 1 25.44 -35.73 -11.33
CA MET A 1 25.63 -34.51 -10.51
C MET A 1 24.82 -33.43 -11.20
N GLU A 2 23.50 -33.44 -10.99
CA GLU A 2 22.59 -32.49 -11.63
C GLU A 2 22.19 -31.44 -10.60
N ILE A 3 22.41 -30.17 -10.96
CA ILE A 3 22.01 -29.02 -10.18
C ILE A 3 20.62 -28.61 -10.69
N PRO A 4 19.57 -28.56 -9.86
CA PRO A 4 18.36 -27.86 -10.25
C PRO A 4 18.47 -26.40 -9.81
N SER A 5 18.79 -25.53 -10.77
CA SER A 5 18.58 -24.08 -10.66
C SER A 5 17.12 -23.77 -10.98
N SER A 6 16.26 -23.77 -9.97
CA SER A 6 14.97 -23.08 -10.03
C SER A 6 14.92 -22.06 -8.90
N ILE A 7 15.28 -20.82 -9.24
CA ILE A 7 14.88 -19.65 -8.47
C ILE A 7 13.35 -19.64 -8.51
N GLN A 8 12.72 -20.08 -7.42
CA GLN A 8 11.30 -19.86 -7.21
C GLN A 8 11.12 -18.38 -6.87
N SER A 9 11.09 -17.52 -7.91
CA SER A 9 10.55 -16.18 -7.76
C SER A 9 9.09 -16.30 -7.40
N GLY A 10 8.76 -15.79 -6.22
CA GLY A 10 7.56 -16.10 -5.46
C GLY A 10 6.25 -15.97 -6.23
N THR A 11 5.32 -16.85 -5.87
CA THR A 11 3.92 -16.86 -6.27
C THR A 11 3.34 -15.45 -6.34
N VAL A 12 3.07 -14.99 -7.56
CA VAL A 12 2.41 -13.72 -7.84
C VAL A 12 1.09 -13.65 -7.08
N LEU A 13 0.86 -12.51 -6.44
CA LEU A 13 -0.35 -12.09 -5.73
C LEU A 13 -1.57 -12.16 -6.66
N LEU A 14 -2.18 -13.34 -6.80
CA LEU A 14 -3.05 -13.63 -7.95
C LEU A 14 -4.36 -12.82 -8.04
N ASN A 15 -4.81 -12.14 -6.97
CA ASN A 15 -6.11 -11.44 -7.00
C ASN A 15 -6.13 -10.01 -6.42
N SER A 16 -5.02 -9.45 -5.94
CA SER A 16 -5.00 -8.11 -5.33
C SER A 16 -4.26 -7.11 -6.21
N ARG A 17 -4.99 -6.08 -6.70
CA ARG A 17 -4.47 -5.03 -7.58
C ARG A 17 -4.30 -3.73 -6.81
N LEU A 18 -3.27 -2.96 -7.15
CA LEU A 18 -3.14 -1.58 -6.69
C LEU A 18 -4.21 -0.74 -7.37
N ILE A 19 -5.02 -0.01 -6.61
CA ILE A 19 -6.09 0.82 -7.18
C ILE A 19 -5.59 2.25 -7.32
N ILE A 20 -5.84 2.87 -8.47
CA ILE A 20 -5.32 4.19 -8.82
C ILE A 20 -6.46 5.12 -9.25
N SER A 21 -6.43 6.35 -8.75
CA SER A 21 -7.40 7.38 -9.10
C SER A 21 -7.17 7.89 -10.53
N ARG A 22 -8.07 7.54 -11.46
CA ARG A 22 -7.94 8.01 -12.86
C ARG A 22 -7.94 9.53 -12.95
N LYS A 23 -8.89 10.20 -12.29
CA LYS A 23 -9.08 11.65 -12.38
C LYS A 23 -7.86 12.46 -11.93
N ARG A 24 -7.00 11.92 -11.06
CA ARG A 24 -5.90 12.66 -10.42
C ARG A 24 -4.52 12.17 -10.79
N GLN A 25 -4.39 10.89 -11.11
CA GLN A 25 -3.09 10.25 -11.35
C GLN A 25 -2.85 9.91 -12.83
N GLU A 26 -3.81 10.17 -13.71
CA GLU A 26 -3.59 10.08 -15.15
C GLU A 26 -2.43 11.01 -15.56
N GLY A 27 -1.38 10.42 -16.16
CA GLY A 27 -0.17 11.14 -16.55
C GLY A 27 0.93 11.26 -15.47
N ASN A 28 0.73 10.75 -14.25
CA ASN A 28 1.78 10.77 -13.23
C ASN A 28 2.99 9.91 -13.68
N PRO A 29 4.23 10.45 -13.70
CA PRO A 29 5.42 9.69 -14.10
C PRO A 29 5.70 8.45 -13.24
N VAL A 30 5.25 8.42 -11.99
CA VAL A 30 5.38 7.26 -11.08
C VAL A 30 4.81 5.98 -11.71
N LEU A 31 3.71 6.10 -12.47
CA LEU A 31 3.04 4.96 -13.10
C LEU A 31 3.92 4.20 -14.09
N LYS A 32 4.94 4.85 -14.68
CA LYS A 32 5.90 4.22 -15.61
C LYS A 32 6.86 3.25 -14.92
N TYR A 33 7.01 3.41 -13.61
CA TYR A 33 7.96 2.64 -12.80
C TYR A 33 7.28 1.50 -12.03
N ILE A 34 5.94 1.46 -11.97
CA ILE A 34 5.18 0.34 -11.39
C ILE A 34 5.20 -0.83 -12.38
N ARG A 35 5.88 -1.93 -12.01
CA ARG A 35 6.10 -3.12 -12.85
C ARG A 35 5.84 -4.43 -12.11
N ASN A 36 6.03 -4.44 -10.79
CA ASN A 36 5.96 -5.65 -9.97
C ASN A 36 4.53 -5.95 -9.49
N VAL A 37 3.62 -4.97 -9.56
CA VAL A 37 2.25 -5.09 -9.07
C VAL A 37 1.25 -4.73 -10.18
N PRO A 38 0.22 -5.55 -10.44
CA PRO A 38 -0.86 -5.18 -11.35
C PRO A 38 -1.69 -4.05 -10.72
N PHE A 39 -2.05 -3.05 -11.53
CA PHE A 39 -2.90 -1.94 -11.07
C PHE A 39 -4.18 -1.80 -11.90
N GLU A 40 -5.19 -1.17 -11.31
CA GLU A 40 -6.49 -0.91 -11.92
C GLU A 40 -6.93 0.53 -11.67
N TRP A 41 -7.61 1.10 -12.65
CA TRP A 41 -8.21 2.44 -12.55
C TRP A 41 -9.56 2.36 -11.86
N ALA A 42 -9.77 3.16 -10.82
CA ALA A 42 -11.07 3.31 -10.19
C ALA A 42 -11.34 4.77 -9.77
N ASP A 43 -12.59 5.07 -9.42
CA ASP A 43 -12.98 6.36 -8.85
C ASP A 43 -12.84 6.30 -7.33
N ILE A 44 -11.62 6.57 -6.87
CA ILE A 44 -11.25 6.57 -5.44
C ILE A 44 -11.01 8.00 -4.94
N LYS A 45 -11.15 8.16 -3.62
CA LYS A 45 -10.89 9.42 -2.91
C LYS A 45 -9.39 9.69 -2.80
N ALA A 46 -8.62 8.70 -2.34
CA ALA A 46 -7.17 8.74 -2.32
C ALA A 46 -6.57 8.78 -3.74
N ASP A 47 -5.26 8.99 -3.84
CA ASP A 47 -4.55 8.94 -5.13
C ASP A 47 -4.22 7.49 -5.51
N PHE A 48 -3.82 6.69 -4.51
CA PHE A 48 -3.58 5.26 -4.63
C PHE A 48 -4.19 4.53 -3.43
N GLU A 49 -4.68 3.30 -3.64
CA GLU A 49 -5.08 2.39 -2.57
C GLU A 49 -4.30 1.08 -2.67
N ALA A 50 -3.53 0.78 -1.64
CA ALA A 50 -2.81 -0.49 -1.48
C ALA A 50 -3.65 -1.45 -0.61
N GLY A 51 -4.85 -1.76 -1.12
CA GLY A 51 -5.91 -2.47 -0.40
C GLY A 51 -6.98 -1.52 0.17
N LYS A 52 -8.14 -2.07 0.54
CA LYS A 52 -9.34 -1.30 0.90
C LYS A 52 -9.17 -0.37 2.10
N GLU A 53 -8.25 -0.68 3.02
CA GLU A 53 -8.05 0.05 4.26
C GLU A 53 -6.87 1.04 4.21
N MET A 54 -6.06 1.00 3.15
CA MET A 54 -4.83 1.79 3.03
C MET A 54 -4.94 2.82 1.91
N GLY A 55 -5.12 4.08 2.30
CA GLY A 55 -5.18 5.22 1.40
C GLY A 55 -3.84 5.95 1.35
N ILE A 56 -3.36 6.23 0.14
CA ILE A 56 -2.10 6.92 -0.11
C ILE A 56 -2.41 8.18 -0.92
N LEU A 57 -1.97 9.33 -0.40
CA LEU A 57 -1.97 10.60 -1.10
C LEU A 57 -0.58 10.89 -1.65
N TYR A 58 -0.50 11.45 -2.85
CA TYR A 58 0.75 11.81 -3.50
C TYR A 58 0.88 13.33 -3.60
N LEU A 59 2.02 13.86 -3.16
CA LEU A 59 2.29 15.28 -3.15
C LEU A 59 3.71 15.57 -3.62
N SER A 60 3.87 16.45 -4.61
CA SER A 60 5.17 17.02 -4.94
C SER A 60 5.41 18.30 -4.12
N LEU A 61 6.62 18.48 -3.57
CA LEU A 61 6.96 19.72 -2.86
C LEU A 61 6.89 20.96 -3.76
N LYS A 62 7.25 20.84 -5.05
CA LYS A 62 7.08 21.91 -6.04
C LYS A 62 5.61 22.31 -6.17
N TRP A 63 4.69 21.34 -6.17
CA TRP A 63 3.25 21.60 -6.23
C TRP A 63 2.74 22.22 -4.94
N HIS A 64 3.18 21.70 -3.79
CA HIS A 64 2.80 22.22 -2.48
C HIS A 64 3.17 23.70 -2.30
N LYS A 65 4.34 24.12 -2.81
CA LYS A 65 4.73 25.54 -2.84
C LYS A 65 3.75 26.44 -3.59
N LEU A 66 3.18 25.95 -4.69
CA LEU A 66 2.21 26.69 -5.50
C LEU A 66 0.81 26.66 -4.87
N HIS A 67 0.47 25.57 -4.18
CA HIS A 67 -0.86 25.32 -3.62
C HIS A 67 -0.77 24.76 -2.18
N PRO A 68 -0.42 25.59 -1.18
CA PRO A 68 -0.22 25.13 0.20
C PRO A 68 -1.49 24.53 0.83
N ASN A 69 -2.66 25.13 0.55
CA ASN A 69 -3.95 24.70 1.11
C ASN A 69 -4.50 23.40 0.50
N TYR A 70 -3.90 22.93 -0.60
CA TYR A 70 -4.37 21.73 -1.30
C TYR A 70 -4.34 20.51 -0.38
N ILE A 71 -3.22 20.26 0.29
CA ILE A 71 -3.07 19.03 1.08
C ILE A 71 -3.92 19.04 2.34
N GLU A 72 -4.10 20.20 2.96
CA GLU A 72 -4.97 20.34 4.14
C GLU A 72 -6.42 20.01 3.78
N THR A 73 -6.90 20.55 2.66
CA THR A 73 -8.25 20.26 2.16
C THR A 73 -8.42 18.78 1.80
N ARG A 74 -7.41 18.16 1.18
CA ARG A 74 -7.43 16.74 0.80
C ARG A 74 -7.46 15.84 2.03
N ILE A 75 -6.61 16.10 3.02
CA ILE A 75 -6.55 15.28 4.24
C ILE A 75 -7.88 15.33 5.00
N ASN A 76 -8.52 16.51 5.06
CA ASN A 76 -9.81 16.68 5.72
C ASN A 76 -10.97 15.98 4.98
N ASN A 77 -10.99 16.05 3.65
CA ASN A 77 -12.09 15.49 2.84
C ASN A 77 -11.96 13.97 2.58
N ASP A 78 -10.74 13.49 2.40
CA ASP A 78 -10.47 12.15 1.88
C ASP A 78 -9.91 11.20 2.95
N GLY A 79 -9.49 11.73 4.11
CA GLY A 79 -8.86 10.94 5.17
C GLY A 79 -9.80 10.12 6.04
N ALA A 80 -11.11 10.34 6.00
CA ALA A 80 -12.04 9.67 6.93
C ALA A 80 -12.28 8.18 6.61
N GLY A 81 -11.99 7.72 5.39
CA GLY A 81 -12.35 6.38 4.93
C GLY A 81 -11.29 5.28 5.15
N TYR A 82 -10.03 5.65 5.42
CA TYR A 82 -8.92 4.70 5.48
C TYR A 82 -8.41 4.53 6.91
N VAL A 83 -8.03 3.30 7.26
CA VAL A 83 -7.40 2.98 8.56
C VAL A 83 -5.94 3.39 8.51
N ILE A 84 -5.25 3.04 7.43
CA ILE A 84 -3.85 3.37 7.20
C ILE A 84 -3.81 4.53 6.21
N LYS A 85 -3.20 5.64 6.62
CA LYS A 85 -3.17 6.89 5.85
C LYS A 85 -1.73 7.32 5.63
N ILE A 86 -1.31 7.34 4.37
CA ILE A 86 0.07 7.63 4.00
C ILE A 86 0.10 8.85 3.10
N LEU A 87 0.94 9.82 3.46
CA LEU A 87 1.28 10.94 2.60
C LEU A 87 2.65 10.70 1.98
N LEU A 88 2.66 10.33 0.70
CA LEU A 88 3.87 10.12 -0.08
C LEU A 88 4.30 11.44 -0.73
N VAL A 89 5.47 11.96 -0.34
CA VAL A 89 5.96 13.28 -0.73
C VAL A 89 7.19 13.17 -1.61
N LEU A 90 7.08 13.67 -2.85
CA LEU A 90 8.21 13.83 -3.76
C LEU A 90 8.98 15.11 -3.45
N VAL A 91 10.20 14.95 -2.97
CA VAL A 91 11.17 16.00 -2.64
C VAL A 91 11.94 16.40 -3.89
N ASN A 92 11.44 17.41 -4.61
CA ASN A 92 12.06 17.95 -5.83
C ASN A 92 12.53 19.41 -5.72
N VAL A 93 12.42 20.01 -4.53
CA VAL A 93 12.83 21.39 -4.22
C VAL A 93 13.38 21.44 -2.79
N GLU A 94 14.01 22.56 -2.42
CA GLU A 94 14.58 22.77 -1.08
C GLU A 94 13.57 22.45 0.04
N PRO A 95 13.83 21.42 0.87
CA PRO A 95 12.81 20.81 1.72
C PRO A 95 12.68 21.41 3.13
N ARG A 96 13.70 22.11 3.64
CA ARG A 96 13.92 22.30 5.08
C ARG A 96 12.72 22.83 5.87
N HIS A 97 12.10 23.90 5.41
CA HIS A 97 10.98 24.51 6.14
C HIS A 97 9.65 23.77 5.89
N ILE A 98 9.42 23.36 4.65
CA ILE A 98 8.16 22.73 4.22
C ILE A 98 7.98 21.35 4.84
N LEU A 99 9.04 20.53 4.88
CA LEU A 99 8.94 19.20 5.48
C LEU A 99 8.66 19.25 6.98
N ARG A 100 9.19 20.26 7.69
CA ARG A 100 8.91 20.43 9.12
C ARG A 100 7.41 20.70 9.35
N GLU A 101 6.83 21.59 8.55
CA GLU A 101 5.41 21.92 8.63
C GLU A 101 4.53 20.73 8.25
N LEU A 102 4.84 20.06 7.13
CA LEU A 102 4.13 18.85 6.70
C LEU A 102 4.20 17.74 7.74
N ASN A 103 5.36 17.51 8.37
CA ASN A 103 5.51 16.49 9.39
C ASN A 103 4.64 16.79 10.63
N LEU A 104 4.63 18.05 11.09
CA LEU A 104 3.77 18.45 12.20
C LEU A 104 2.28 18.32 11.84
N PHE A 105 1.92 18.65 10.60
CA PHE A 105 0.55 18.50 10.10
C PHE A 105 0.12 17.03 10.02
N CYS A 106 0.96 16.16 9.47
CA CYS A 106 0.73 14.72 9.42
C CYS A 106 0.59 14.13 10.83
N TYR A 107 1.44 14.53 11.77
CA TYR A 107 1.36 14.10 13.16
C TYR A 107 0.01 14.48 13.80
N ARG A 108 -0.46 15.72 13.60
CA ARG A 108 -1.75 16.18 14.15
C ARG A 108 -2.96 15.46 13.56
N THR A 109 -2.88 15.09 12.29
CA THR A 109 -3.98 14.46 11.54
C THR A 109 -3.93 12.93 11.56
N GLY A 110 -2.89 12.33 12.15
CA GLY A 110 -2.70 10.88 12.20
C GLY A 110 -2.28 10.26 10.87
N TRP A 111 -1.66 11.04 9.98
CA TRP A 111 -1.09 10.57 8.72
C TRP A 111 0.38 10.20 8.88
N THR A 112 0.84 9.17 8.19
CA THR A 112 2.25 8.82 8.11
C THR A 112 2.89 9.53 6.92
N LEU A 113 3.90 10.35 7.18
CA LEU A 113 4.70 11.01 6.15
C LEU A 113 5.76 10.05 5.61
N MET A 114 5.77 9.80 4.30
CA MET A 114 6.84 9.11 3.58
C MET A 114 7.47 10.05 2.56
N LEU A 115 8.80 10.06 2.48
CA LEU A 115 9.54 10.91 1.56
C LEU A 115 10.09 10.06 0.42
N CYS A 116 10.07 10.59 -0.79
CA CYS A 116 10.75 10.04 -1.95
C CYS A 116 11.48 11.15 -2.71
N TYR A 117 12.61 10.82 -3.33
CA TYR A 117 13.45 11.75 -4.07
C TYR A 117 13.39 11.52 -5.59
N SER A 118 12.71 10.45 -6.02
CA SER A 118 12.47 10.17 -7.43
C SER A 118 11.10 9.51 -7.65
N ALA A 119 10.62 9.55 -8.90
CA ALA A 119 9.38 8.87 -9.28
C ALA A 119 9.53 7.34 -9.26
N GLU A 120 10.74 6.83 -9.46
CA GLU A 120 11.07 5.41 -9.36
C GLU A 120 10.97 4.91 -7.92
N GLU A 121 11.60 5.61 -6.98
CA GLU A 121 11.52 5.31 -5.55
C GLU A 121 10.08 5.38 -5.03
N ALA A 122 9.30 6.36 -5.52
CA ALA A 122 7.87 6.46 -5.19
C ALA A 122 7.09 5.21 -5.64
N ALA A 123 7.37 4.68 -6.83
CA ALA A 123 6.74 3.47 -7.33
C ALA A 123 7.13 2.25 -6.51
N GLU A 124 8.42 2.12 -6.17
CA GLU A 124 8.91 1.04 -5.32
C GLU A 124 8.23 1.04 -3.94
N TYR A 125 8.04 2.22 -3.33
CA TYR A 125 7.29 2.31 -2.08
C TYR A 125 5.84 1.85 -2.23
N LEU A 126 5.13 2.26 -3.30
CA LEU A 126 3.76 1.81 -3.56
C LEU A 126 3.67 0.29 -3.71
N GLU A 127 4.60 -0.30 -4.47
CA GLU A 127 4.67 -1.75 -4.68
C GLU A 127 4.94 -2.49 -3.36
N ASN A 128 5.92 -2.02 -2.58
CA ASN A 128 6.28 -2.63 -1.31
C ASN A 128 5.14 -2.54 -0.29
N LEU A 129 4.41 -1.42 -0.25
CA LEU A 129 3.24 -1.27 0.61
C LEU A 129 2.13 -2.25 0.23
N HIS A 130 1.85 -2.40 -1.07
CA HIS A 130 0.86 -3.35 -1.56
C HIS A 130 1.26 -4.82 -1.29
N ILE A 131 2.51 -5.17 -1.58
CA ILE A 131 3.03 -6.54 -1.39
C ILE A 131 3.07 -6.90 0.09
N SER A 132 3.59 -6.01 0.94
CA SER A 132 3.67 -6.25 2.39
C SER A 132 2.30 -6.42 3.02
N ARG A 133 1.30 -5.63 2.58
CA ARG A 133 -0.07 -5.78 3.08
C ARG A 133 -0.65 -7.14 2.70
N ASN A 134 -0.55 -7.53 1.43
CA ASN A 134 -1.10 -8.81 0.99
C ASN A 134 -0.39 -10.03 1.63
N ARG A 135 0.92 -9.94 1.91
CA ARG A 135 1.65 -10.98 2.63
C ARG A 135 1.08 -11.22 4.04
N ASN A 136 0.72 -10.14 4.74
CA ASN A 136 0.09 -10.24 6.06
C ASN A 136 -1.27 -10.95 5.97
N GLU A 137 -2.09 -10.61 4.99
CA GLU A 137 -3.40 -11.24 4.76
C GLU A 137 -3.26 -12.73 4.42
N GLN A 138 -2.31 -13.10 3.55
CA GLN A 138 -2.04 -14.50 3.20
C GLN A 138 -1.59 -15.32 4.42
N SER A 139 -0.74 -14.74 5.27
CA SER A 139 -0.26 -15.40 6.48
C SER A 139 -1.41 -15.67 7.46
N ALA A 140 -2.34 -14.73 7.60
CA ALA A 140 -3.56 -14.90 8.41
C ALA A 140 -4.48 -16.00 7.84
N ILE A 141 -4.66 -16.05 6.52
CA ILE A 141 -5.46 -17.08 5.84
C ILE A 141 -4.85 -18.47 6.04
N ASN A 142 -3.53 -18.60 5.86
CA ASN A 142 -2.81 -19.86 6.04
C ASN A 142 -2.97 -20.38 7.47
N ALA A 143 -2.79 -19.52 8.48
CA ALA A 143 -2.99 -19.88 9.88
C ALA A 143 -4.44 -20.32 10.18
N MET A 144 -5.45 -19.69 9.57
CA MET A 144 -6.85 -20.14 9.68
C MET A 144 -7.09 -21.52 9.05
N GLN A 145 -6.49 -21.80 7.89
CA GLN A 145 -6.63 -23.10 7.22
C GLN A 145 -5.99 -24.23 8.04
N GLU A 146 -4.83 -23.99 8.64
CA GLU A 146 -4.17 -24.95 9.53
C GLU A 146 -5.01 -25.27 10.76
N ARG A 147 -5.62 -24.26 11.39
CA ARG A 147 -6.56 -24.47 12.51
C ARG A 147 -7.75 -25.33 12.09
N LYS A 148 -8.32 -25.11 10.90
CA LYS A 148 -9.40 -25.96 10.38
C LYS A 148 -8.92 -27.40 10.16
N LYS A 149 -7.78 -27.62 9.49
CA LYS A 149 -7.20 -28.95 9.28
C LYS A 149 -6.96 -29.70 10.59
N ASN A 150 -6.40 -29.01 11.59
CA ASN A 150 -6.15 -29.58 12.91
C ASN A 150 -7.46 -29.86 13.69
N GLY A 151 -8.49 -29.00 13.54
CA GLY A 151 -9.82 -29.22 14.11
C GLY A 151 -10.51 -30.45 13.54
N PHE A 152 -10.46 -30.66 12.22
CA PHE A 152 -10.98 -31.88 11.58
C PHE A 152 -10.23 -33.14 12.04
N ALA A 153 -8.90 -33.06 12.20
CA ALA A 153 -8.10 -34.17 12.74
C ALA A 153 -8.45 -34.51 14.20
N CYS A 154 -8.83 -33.51 15.02
CA CYS A 154 -9.27 -33.71 16.40
C CYS A 154 -10.63 -34.42 16.47
N GLN A 155 -11.59 -34.02 15.62
CA GLN A 155 -12.92 -34.65 15.52
C GLN A 155 -12.85 -36.11 15.02
N MET A 156 -11.96 -36.41 14.08
CA MET A 156 -11.77 -37.80 13.61
C MET A 156 -11.21 -38.72 14.69
N LYS A 157 -10.36 -38.22 15.60
CA LYS A 157 -9.82 -39.01 16.71
C LYS A 157 -10.88 -39.32 17.77
N THR A 158 -11.85 -38.43 17.99
CA THR A 158 -12.95 -38.66 18.94
C THR A 158 -13.97 -39.66 18.40
N ALA A 159 -14.22 -39.67 17.10
CA ALA A 159 -15.14 -40.62 16.46
C ALA A 159 -14.66 -42.08 16.49
N ASN A 160 -13.34 -42.32 16.52
CA ASN A 160 -12.76 -43.68 16.60
C ASN A 160 -12.61 -44.23 18.02
N PHE A 161 -12.94 -43.46 19.07
CA PHE A 161 -12.85 -43.91 20.48
C PHE A 161 -14.21 -44.38 21.05
N ILE A 162 -15.30 -44.26 20.29
CA ILE A 162 -16.66 -44.68 20.70
C ILE A 162 -17.10 -45.95 19.93
N ARG A 163 -16.16 -46.82 19.55
CA ARG A 163 -16.48 -48.09 18.89
C ARG A 163 -15.71 -49.25 19.50
#